data_AF-A0A8T4AVZ8-F1
#
_entry.id   AF-A0A8T4AVZ8-F1
#
_cell.length_a   1.000
_cell.length_b   1.000
_cell.length_c   1.000
_cell.angle_alpha   90.00
_cell.angle_beta   90.00
_cell.angle_gamma   90.00
#
_symmetry.space_group_name_H-M   'P 1'
#
loop_
_entity.id
_entity.type
_entity.pdbx_description
1 polymer ?
#
loop_
_entity_poly.entity_id
_entity_poly.type
_entity_poly.pdbx_seq_one_letter_code
_entity_poly.pdbx_strand_id
1 'polypeptide(L)'
;MLSKLLTTTAAAAIAISAVSFATVATLTVSTEMAVAGNGNGNGNNGNNGNNGNSGNTGNNNAGNGNGQTASTLGALNAAHANQNALNNAAPNSRVGKIAIYQREAILTNTLTAAADAALDALAALTQPIRTSADIQAAIDLAALAGQDTTALEAELAAALVYETAATTAITAAAAAAEQRAIETGALEAATNKDVPTGEALNALRVMLGLT
;
A
#
# COMPACT_ATOMS: atom_id res chain seq x y z
N MET A 1 29.51 -3.38 52.17
CA MET A 1 28.20 -3.70 52.78
C MET A 1 27.11 -3.01 51.96
N LEU A 2 26.17 -3.81 51.48
CA LEU A 2 24.77 -3.51 51.15
C LEU A 2 24.43 -2.29 50.27
N SER A 3 24.13 -2.60 49.00
CA SER A 3 22.85 -2.32 48.33
C SER A 3 22.01 -1.13 48.81
N LYS A 4 21.90 -0.09 47.98
CA LYS A 4 20.68 0.72 47.90
C LYS A 4 20.26 0.91 46.44
N LEU A 5 19.49 -0.10 46.01
CA LEU A 5 18.43 -0.01 45.03
C LEU A 5 17.52 1.18 45.39
N LEU A 6 17.54 2.26 44.61
CA LEU A 6 16.50 3.30 44.68
C LEU A 6 15.77 3.35 43.35
N THR A 7 14.85 2.41 43.22
CA THR A 7 13.70 2.47 42.31
C THR A 7 12.96 3.77 42.55
N THR A 8 13.01 4.71 41.61
CA THR A 8 12.11 5.86 41.54
C THR A 8 11.37 5.82 40.22
N THR A 9 10.23 5.14 40.29
CA THR A 9 9.13 5.21 39.33
C THR A 9 8.56 6.63 39.33
N ALA A 10 8.86 7.41 38.30
CA ALA A 10 8.06 8.59 37.94
C ALA A 10 7.20 8.22 36.72
N ALA A 11 5.95 7.91 37.02
CA ALA A 11 4.92 7.66 36.02
C ALA A 11 4.50 8.98 35.36
N ALA A 12 4.84 9.16 34.09
CA ALA A 12 4.16 10.09 33.20
C ALA A 12 3.44 9.27 32.13
N ALA A 13 2.21 8.85 32.45
CA ALA A 13 1.32 8.22 31.50
C ALA A 13 0.83 9.29 30.51
N ILE A 14 1.55 9.46 29.40
CA ILE A 14 1.01 10.14 28.22
C ILE A 14 0.46 9.04 27.31
N ALA A 15 -0.84 8.82 27.43
CA ALA A 15 -1.60 7.95 26.55
C ALA A 15 -1.65 8.58 25.15
N ILE A 16 -0.64 8.30 24.32
CA ILE A 16 -0.79 8.39 22.88
C ILE A 16 -1.44 7.07 22.49
N SER A 17 -2.72 7.15 22.12
CA SER A 17 -3.49 6.03 21.59
C SER A 17 -2.65 5.30 20.54
N ALA A 18 -2.17 4.12 20.89
CA ALA A 18 -1.54 3.21 19.96
C ALA A 18 -2.54 2.94 18.84
N VAL A 19 -2.35 3.59 17.69
CA VAL A 19 -2.94 3.10 16.45
C VAL A 19 -2.34 1.72 16.28
N SER A 20 -3.17 0.73 16.54
CA SER A 20 -2.82 -0.68 16.44
C SER A 20 -2.54 -0.92 14.97
N PHE A 21 -1.27 -0.85 14.58
CA PHE A 21 -0.85 -1.43 13.32
C PHE A 21 -1.01 -2.94 13.49
N ALA A 22 -2.14 -3.44 12.97
CA ALA A 22 -2.33 -4.85 12.79
C ALA A 22 -1.07 -5.38 12.10
N THR A 23 -0.39 -6.31 12.76
CA THR A 23 0.63 -7.14 12.13
C THR A 23 0.04 -7.64 10.82
N VAL A 24 0.57 -7.16 9.70
CA VAL A 24 0.28 -7.76 8.39
C VAL A 24 0.94 -9.13 8.47
N ALA A 25 0.14 -10.13 8.85
CA ALA A 25 0.52 -11.51 8.68
C ALA A 25 0.76 -11.67 7.18
N THR A 26 2.02 -11.90 6.82
CA THR A 26 2.39 -12.38 5.50
C THR A 26 1.64 -13.67 5.28
N LEU A 27 0.53 -13.59 4.54
CA LEU A 27 -0.20 -14.76 4.09
C LEU A 27 0.66 -15.40 2.99
N THR A 28 1.62 -16.22 3.39
CA THR A 28 2.27 -17.15 2.48
C THR A 28 1.20 -18.13 2.03
N VAL A 29 0.62 -17.90 0.85
CA VAL A 29 -0.19 -18.90 0.17
C VAL A 29 0.76 -20.01 -0.25
N SER A 30 0.91 -21.02 0.62
CA SER A 30 1.41 -22.33 0.24
C SER A 30 0.50 -22.84 -0.87
N THR A 31 1.02 -23.00 -2.08
CA THR A 31 0.32 -23.67 -3.17
C THR A 31 0.26 -25.17 -2.89
N GLU A 32 -0.57 -25.59 -1.95
CA GLU A 32 -1.12 -26.93 -1.97
C GLU A 32 -2.23 -26.95 -3.02
N MET A 33 -1.89 -27.47 -4.19
CA MET A 33 -2.84 -27.88 -5.20
C MET A 33 -3.75 -28.99 -4.62
N ALA A 34 -4.84 -28.60 -3.98
CA ALA A 34 -5.97 -29.47 -3.77
C ALA A 34 -6.71 -29.62 -5.11
N VAL A 35 -6.41 -30.70 -5.82
CA VAL A 35 -7.21 -31.20 -6.95
C VAL A 35 -8.58 -31.59 -6.40
N ALA A 36 -9.57 -30.72 -6.61
CA ALA A 36 -10.97 -31.00 -6.33
C ALA A 36 -11.73 -31.28 -7.63
N GLY A 37 -12.01 -32.58 -7.84
CA GLY A 37 -13.24 -33.11 -8.42
C GLY A 37 -13.71 -32.61 -9.78
N ASN A 38 -13.48 -33.42 -10.81
CA ASN A 38 -14.30 -33.46 -12.03
C ASN A 38 -15.79 -33.64 -11.66
N GLY A 39 -16.60 -32.62 -11.93
CA GLY A 39 -18.07 -32.68 -11.86
C GLY A 39 -18.68 -32.24 -13.19
N ASN A 40 -19.36 -33.17 -13.86
CA ASN A 40 -20.09 -33.01 -15.13
C ASN A 40 -21.18 -31.92 -15.08
N GLY A 41 -21.34 -31.21 -16.20
CA GLY A 41 -22.53 -30.41 -16.51
C GLY A 41 -22.75 -30.34 -18.01
N ASN A 42 -23.48 -31.33 -18.54
CA ASN A 42 -23.93 -31.40 -19.93
C ASN A 42 -25.06 -30.38 -20.14
N GLY A 43 -24.96 -29.54 -21.18
CA GLY A 43 -25.99 -28.55 -21.52
C GLY A 43 -25.82 -28.04 -22.94
N ASN A 44 -26.40 -28.77 -23.91
CA ASN A 44 -26.64 -28.27 -25.26
C ASN A 44 -27.54 -27.02 -25.20
N ASN A 45 -27.27 -26.03 -26.06
CA ASN A 45 -28.30 -25.44 -26.91
C ASN A 45 -27.63 -24.63 -28.03
N GLY A 46 -28.00 -24.97 -29.26
CA GLY A 46 -27.35 -24.50 -30.47
C GLY A 46 -27.51 -23.02 -30.75
N ASN A 47 -26.58 -22.49 -31.54
CA ASN A 47 -26.87 -21.47 -32.52
C ASN A 47 -26.08 -21.80 -33.78
N ASN A 48 -26.80 -22.40 -34.73
CA ASN A 48 -26.44 -22.47 -36.13
C ASN A 48 -26.79 -21.08 -36.71
N GLY A 49 -25.81 -20.35 -37.23
CA GLY A 49 -26.08 -18.97 -37.67
C GLY A 49 -24.89 -18.26 -38.31
N ASN A 50 -24.72 -18.55 -39.60
CA ASN A 50 -24.25 -17.67 -40.67
C ASN A 50 -22.73 -17.42 -40.89
N ASN A 51 -22.29 -18.01 -42.00
CA ASN A 51 -21.36 -17.41 -42.97
C ASN A 51 -21.48 -15.88 -43.02
N GLY A 52 -20.35 -15.21 -42.80
CA GLY A 52 -20.22 -13.76 -42.92
C GLY A 52 -18.80 -13.38 -43.32
N ASN A 53 -18.48 -13.67 -44.58
CA ASN A 53 -17.58 -12.95 -45.49
C ASN A 53 -16.32 -12.27 -44.91
N SER A 54 -15.16 -12.75 -45.37
CA SER A 54 -13.87 -12.07 -45.34
C SER A 54 -13.94 -10.68 -45.97
N GLY A 55 -14.28 -9.66 -45.18
CA GLY A 55 -14.32 -8.25 -45.57
C GLY A 55 -13.01 -7.55 -45.23
N ASN A 56 -11.99 -7.75 -46.07
CA ASN A 56 -10.86 -6.82 -46.13
C ASN A 56 -11.35 -5.53 -46.80
N THR A 57 -11.73 -4.54 -46.01
CA THR A 57 -12.03 -3.18 -46.48
C THR A 57 -11.48 -2.19 -45.48
N GLY A 58 -10.33 -1.61 -45.81
CA GLY A 58 -9.85 -0.42 -45.16
C GLY A 58 -10.74 0.77 -45.51
N ASN A 59 -10.99 1.66 -44.55
CA ASN A 59 -10.70 3.08 -44.69
C ASN A 59 -11.07 3.81 -43.39
N ASN A 60 -10.08 4.50 -42.84
CA ASN A 60 -10.17 5.87 -42.32
C ASN A 60 -11.59 6.42 -42.09
N ASN A 61 -11.99 6.60 -40.83
CA ASN A 61 -12.66 7.85 -40.48
C ASN A 61 -12.49 8.22 -39.00
N ALA A 62 -12.26 9.51 -38.82
CA ALA A 62 -12.08 10.22 -37.56
C ALA A 62 -13.28 10.06 -36.61
N GLY A 63 -13.00 10.06 -35.31
CA GLY A 63 -14.05 10.07 -34.29
C GLY A 63 -13.54 9.94 -32.87
N ASN A 64 -12.90 11.02 -32.38
CA ASN A 64 -12.48 11.25 -30.99
C ASN A 64 -11.37 10.30 -30.47
N GLY A 65 -10.36 10.86 -29.79
CA GLY A 65 -9.19 10.13 -29.24
C GLY A 65 -9.48 8.93 -28.33
N ASN A 66 -10.76 8.65 -28.05
CA ASN A 66 -11.27 7.49 -27.32
C ASN A 66 -10.87 6.14 -27.95
N GLY A 67 -10.69 6.06 -29.28
CA GLY A 67 -10.31 4.82 -29.97
C GLY A 67 -8.85 4.39 -29.71
N GLN A 68 -7.94 5.35 -29.54
CA GLN A 68 -6.53 5.06 -29.20
C GLN A 68 -6.41 4.61 -27.74
N THR A 69 -7.14 5.22 -26.82
CA THR A 69 -7.17 4.77 -25.41
C THR A 69 -7.80 3.38 -25.28
N ALA A 70 -8.89 3.10 -26.02
CA ALA A 70 -9.52 1.77 -26.02
C ALA A 70 -8.61 0.68 -26.62
N SER A 71 -7.86 0.98 -27.71
CA SER A 71 -6.89 0.04 -28.25
C SER A 71 -5.68 -0.12 -27.32
N THR A 72 -5.31 0.93 -26.58
CA THR A 72 -4.23 0.97 -25.58
C THR A 72 -4.57 0.20 -24.31
N LEU A 73 -5.85 0.12 -23.92
CA LEU A 73 -6.29 -0.63 -22.75
C LEU A 73 -6.39 -2.15 -23.00
N GLY A 74 -6.85 -2.59 -24.18
CA GLY A 74 -6.83 -4.02 -24.58
C GLY A 74 -7.38 -4.99 -23.51
N ALA A 75 -6.48 -5.75 -22.86
CA ALA A 75 -6.55 -6.34 -21.50
C ALA A 75 -7.61 -5.79 -20.55
N LEU A 76 -7.54 -4.48 -20.41
CA LEU A 76 -8.00 -3.72 -19.27
C LEU A 76 -9.44 -3.24 -19.43
N ASN A 77 -10.11 -3.53 -20.56
CA ASN A 77 -11.56 -3.33 -20.70
C ASN A 77 -12.37 -4.08 -19.62
N ALA A 78 -11.77 -5.10 -18.98
CA ALA A 78 -12.36 -5.76 -17.81
C ALA A 78 -12.53 -4.82 -16.60
N ALA A 79 -11.91 -3.64 -16.57
CA ALA A 79 -12.15 -2.60 -15.57
C ALA A 79 -13.55 -2.01 -15.61
N HIS A 80 -14.31 -2.21 -16.70
CA HIS A 80 -15.74 -1.87 -16.76
C HIS A 80 -16.64 -2.90 -16.07
N ALA A 81 -16.10 -4.02 -15.58
CA ALA A 81 -16.88 -4.97 -14.80
C ALA A 81 -17.43 -4.28 -13.55
N ASN A 82 -18.68 -4.54 -13.21
CA ASN A 82 -19.26 -4.01 -11.97
C ASN A 82 -18.60 -4.63 -10.73
N GLN A 83 -18.78 -4.00 -9.57
CA GLN A 83 -18.13 -4.45 -8.33
C GLN A 83 -18.48 -5.89 -7.95
N ASN A 84 -19.73 -6.33 -8.19
CA ASN A 84 -20.11 -7.72 -7.93
C ASN A 84 -19.34 -8.71 -8.80
N ALA A 85 -19.08 -8.37 -10.07
CA ALA A 85 -18.26 -9.20 -10.95
C ALA A 85 -16.79 -9.22 -10.52
N LEU A 86 -16.23 -8.09 -10.09
CA LEU A 86 -14.86 -8.01 -9.55
C LEU A 86 -14.71 -8.88 -8.28
N ASN A 87 -15.67 -8.80 -7.36
CA ASN A 87 -15.62 -9.53 -6.10
C ASN A 87 -15.74 -11.07 -6.26
N ASN A 88 -16.41 -11.53 -7.32
CA ASN A 88 -16.67 -12.97 -7.55
C ASN A 88 -15.84 -13.57 -8.68
N ALA A 89 -14.99 -12.79 -9.35
CA ALA A 89 -14.22 -13.26 -10.48
C ALA A 89 -13.16 -14.29 -10.04
N ALA A 90 -12.98 -15.34 -10.86
CA ALA A 90 -11.89 -16.29 -10.65
C ALA A 90 -10.55 -15.54 -10.72
N PRO A 91 -9.58 -15.78 -9.82
CA PRO A 91 -8.34 -15.01 -9.72
C PRO A 91 -7.55 -14.90 -11.04
N ASN A 92 -7.54 -15.99 -11.83
CA ASN A 92 -6.80 -16.05 -13.10
C ASN A 92 -7.57 -15.48 -14.30
N SER A 93 -8.85 -15.13 -14.14
CA SER A 93 -9.64 -14.49 -15.19
C SER A 93 -9.20 -13.05 -15.41
N ARG A 94 -9.53 -12.47 -16.56
CA ARG A 94 -9.23 -11.05 -16.84
C ARG A 94 -9.85 -10.11 -15.81
N VAL A 95 -11.09 -10.38 -15.40
CA VAL A 95 -11.79 -9.60 -14.37
C VAL A 95 -11.15 -9.81 -12.99
N GLY A 96 -10.72 -11.03 -12.66
CA GLY A 96 -10.06 -11.34 -11.38
C GLY A 96 -8.71 -10.67 -11.23
N LYS A 97 -7.90 -10.65 -12.29
CA LYS A 97 -6.61 -9.94 -12.32
C LYS A 97 -6.78 -8.42 -12.13
N ILE A 98 -7.82 -7.84 -12.74
CA ILE A 98 -8.16 -6.43 -12.53
C ILE A 98 -8.65 -6.17 -11.10
N ALA A 99 -9.43 -7.09 -10.51
CA ALA A 99 -9.85 -6.99 -9.12
C ALA A 99 -8.66 -7.04 -8.15
N ILE A 100 -7.65 -7.87 -8.46
CA ILE A 100 -6.38 -7.90 -7.72
C ILE A 100 -5.70 -6.53 -7.85
N TYR A 101 -5.48 -6.02 -9.06
CA TYR A 101 -4.90 -4.70 -9.27
C TYR A 101 -5.65 -3.59 -8.50
N GLN A 102 -6.98 -3.55 -8.56
CA GLN A 102 -7.80 -2.57 -7.85
C GLN A 102 -7.54 -2.62 -6.34
N ARG A 103 -7.54 -3.81 -5.74
CA ARG A 103 -7.29 -3.97 -4.30
C ARG A 103 -5.88 -3.49 -3.93
N GLU A 104 -4.86 -3.90 -4.69
CA GLU A 104 -3.48 -3.49 -4.40
C GLU A 104 -3.31 -1.97 -4.54
N ALA A 105 -3.96 -1.34 -5.52
CA ALA A 105 -3.94 0.11 -5.70
C ALA A 105 -4.65 0.87 -4.56
N ILE A 106 -5.77 0.34 -4.03
CA ILE A 106 -6.42 0.90 -2.83
C ILE A 106 -5.48 0.84 -1.63
N LEU A 107 -4.78 -0.29 -1.45
CA LEU A 107 -3.82 -0.44 -0.37
C LEU A 107 -2.62 0.50 -0.55
N THR A 108 -2.12 0.67 -1.78
CA THR A 108 -1.08 1.69 -2.08
C THR A 108 -1.54 3.09 -1.69
N ASN A 109 -2.76 3.49 -2.08
CA ASN A 109 -3.30 4.81 -1.72
C ASN A 109 -3.36 4.98 -0.20
N THR A 110 -3.80 3.94 0.52
CA THR A 110 -3.90 3.95 1.98
C THR A 110 -2.53 4.09 2.66
N LEU A 111 -1.55 3.30 2.22
CA LEU A 111 -0.20 3.33 2.79
C LEU A 111 0.55 4.62 2.42
N THR A 112 0.32 5.15 1.23
CA THR A 112 0.87 6.45 0.82
C THR A 112 0.32 7.57 1.70
N ALA A 113 -1.00 7.61 1.93
CA ALA A 113 -1.61 8.58 2.84
C ALA A 113 -1.08 8.43 4.29
N ALA A 114 -0.83 7.21 4.75
CA ALA A 114 -0.21 6.97 6.06
C ALA A 114 1.25 7.45 6.12
N ALA A 115 2.02 7.26 5.05
CA ALA A 115 3.38 7.77 4.94
C ALA A 115 3.42 9.30 4.94
N ASP A 116 2.51 9.94 4.19
CA ASP A 116 2.37 11.40 4.15
C ASP A 116 2.00 11.94 5.54
N ALA A 117 1.02 11.35 6.22
CA ALA A 117 0.65 11.73 7.59
C ALA A 117 1.80 11.56 8.60
N ALA A 118 2.63 10.51 8.46
CA ALA A 118 3.79 10.31 9.31
C ALA A 118 4.90 11.34 9.03
N LEU A 119 5.09 11.73 7.78
CA LEU A 119 6.02 12.81 7.41
C LEU A 119 5.53 14.17 7.92
N ASP A 120 4.24 14.48 7.83
CA ASP A 120 3.65 15.71 8.37
C ASP A 120 3.82 15.76 9.90
N ALA A 121 3.58 14.64 10.58
CA ALA A 121 3.78 14.53 12.03
C ALA A 121 5.25 14.76 12.42
N LEU A 122 6.20 14.21 11.67
CA LEU A 122 7.63 14.46 11.87
C LEU A 122 8.01 15.93 11.61
N ALA A 123 7.49 16.52 10.52
CA ALA A 123 7.77 17.89 10.13
C ALA A 123 7.22 18.93 11.12
N ALA A 124 6.20 18.58 11.89
CA ALA A 124 5.66 19.40 12.97
C ALA A 124 6.57 19.44 14.23
N LEU A 125 7.56 18.54 14.32
CA LEU A 125 8.49 18.48 15.45
C LEU A 125 9.76 19.30 15.17
N THR A 126 10.29 19.93 16.21
CA THR A 126 11.62 20.55 16.16
C THR A 126 12.68 19.46 16.15
N GLN A 127 13.56 19.47 15.14
CA GLN A 127 14.70 18.56 15.10
C GLN A 127 15.62 18.81 16.30
N PRO A 128 15.95 17.77 17.10
CA PRO A 128 16.85 17.92 18.23
C PRO A 128 18.28 18.15 17.74
N ILE A 129 19.03 18.98 18.49
CA ILE A 129 20.45 19.30 18.18
C ILE A 129 21.37 18.12 18.54
N ARG A 130 20.95 17.29 19.50
CA ARG A 130 21.68 16.13 20.01
C ARG A 130 20.82 14.88 19.91
N THR A 131 21.45 13.72 19.78
CA THR A 131 20.73 12.45 19.82
C THR A 131 20.24 12.16 21.24
N SER A 132 19.22 11.31 21.38
CA SER A 132 18.74 10.86 22.69
C SER A 132 19.88 10.22 23.52
N ALA A 133 20.79 9.48 22.88
CA ALA A 133 21.94 8.87 23.52
C ALA A 133 22.93 9.90 24.09
N ASP A 134 23.24 10.96 23.33
CA ASP A 134 24.14 12.03 23.80
C ASP A 134 23.52 12.81 24.97
N ILE A 135 22.20 13.02 24.94
CA ILE A 135 21.49 13.70 26.02
C ILE A 135 21.47 12.81 27.27
N GLN A 136 21.23 11.51 27.14
CA GLN A 136 21.27 10.58 28.26
C GLN A 136 22.66 10.54 28.92
N ALA A 137 23.74 10.52 28.13
CA ALA A 137 25.10 10.58 28.66
C ALA A 137 25.36 11.89 29.44
N ALA A 138 24.78 13.02 28.99
CA ALA A 138 24.87 14.29 29.70
C ALA A 138 24.07 14.28 31.02
N ILE A 139 22.90 13.65 31.05
CA ILE A 139 22.11 13.44 32.27
C ILE A 139 22.91 12.63 33.29
N ASP A 140 23.50 11.51 32.85
CA ASP A 140 24.27 10.63 33.74
C ASP A 140 25.45 11.37 34.39
N LEU A 141 26.15 12.21 33.62
CA LEU A 141 27.25 13.02 34.11
C LEU A 141 26.78 14.11 35.10
N ALA A 142 25.71 14.83 34.76
CA ALA A 142 25.12 15.87 35.61
C ALA A 142 24.62 15.28 36.95
N ALA A 143 23.95 14.12 36.89
CA ALA A 143 23.48 13.39 38.07
C ALA A 143 24.64 12.96 38.97
N LEU A 144 25.74 12.47 38.41
CA LEU A 144 26.94 12.12 39.18
C LEU A 144 27.57 13.34 39.87
N ALA A 145 27.50 14.50 39.23
CA ALA A 145 27.94 15.77 39.78
C ALA A 145 26.93 16.41 40.76
N GLY A 146 25.77 15.79 40.98
CA GLY A 146 24.69 16.32 41.83
C GLY A 146 24.04 17.60 41.27
N GLN A 147 24.08 17.79 39.95
CA GLN A 147 23.48 18.92 39.26
C GLN A 147 22.00 18.65 38.94
N ASP A 148 21.21 19.71 38.76
CA ASP A 148 19.81 19.61 38.31
C ASP A 148 19.74 19.13 36.86
N THR A 149 19.02 18.03 36.63
CA THR A 149 18.85 17.37 35.32
C THR A 149 17.56 17.75 34.62
N THR A 150 16.68 18.53 35.24
CA THR A 150 15.30 18.79 34.75
C THR A 150 15.25 19.27 33.29
N ALA A 151 16.17 20.17 32.91
CA ALA A 151 16.23 20.68 31.54
C ALA A 151 16.71 19.62 30.52
N LEU A 152 17.68 18.79 30.90
CA LEU A 152 18.20 17.71 30.06
C LEU A 152 17.16 16.59 29.87
N GLU A 153 16.38 16.29 30.91
CA GLU A 153 15.28 15.31 30.84
C GLU A 153 14.17 15.78 29.89
N ALA A 154 13.83 17.06 29.91
CA ALA A 154 12.88 17.64 28.95
C ALA A 154 13.41 17.58 27.51
N GLU A 155 14.70 17.84 27.31
CA GLU A 155 15.35 17.71 26.00
C GLU A 155 15.36 16.25 25.52
N LEU A 156 15.65 15.29 26.41
CA LEU A 156 15.63 13.86 26.09
C LEU A 156 14.23 13.43 25.66
N ALA A 157 13.19 13.86 26.37
CA ALA A 157 11.81 13.56 26.00
C ALA A 157 11.47 14.07 24.59
N ALA A 158 11.87 15.30 24.25
CA ALA A 158 11.68 15.84 22.91
C ALA A 158 12.46 15.06 21.83
N ALA A 159 13.71 14.69 22.11
CA ALA A 159 14.53 13.90 21.20
C ALA A 159 13.93 12.51 20.93
N LEU A 160 13.46 11.82 21.96
CA LEU A 160 12.81 10.51 21.83
C LEU A 160 11.51 10.58 21.01
N VAL A 161 10.72 11.64 21.17
CA VAL A 161 9.52 11.87 20.37
C VAL A 161 9.89 12.06 18.89
N TYR A 162 10.93 12.86 18.61
CA TYR A 162 11.43 13.07 17.25
C TYR A 162 11.96 11.77 16.62
N GLU A 163 12.81 11.02 17.32
CA GLU A 163 13.39 9.76 16.83
C GLU A 163 12.31 8.70 16.56
N THR A 164 11.29 8.64 17.41
CA THR A 164 10.13 7.76 17.22
C THR A 164 9.37 8.16 15.96
N ALA A 165 9.02 9.44 15.80
CA ALA A 165 8.33 9.94 14.62
C ALA A 165 9.14 9.72 13.33
N ALA A 166 10.46 9.91 13.38
CA ALA A 166 11.36 9.66 12.26
C ALA A 166 11.35 8.19 11.85
N THR A 167 11.41 7.28 12.82
CA THR A 167 11.30 5.84 12.58
C THR A 167 9.96 5.48 11.96
N THR A 168 8.85 6.01 12.50
CA THR A 168 7.51 5.80 11.94
C THR A 168 7.40 6.26 10.49
N ALA A 169 7.92 7.45 10.16
CA ALA A 169 7.91 7.96 8.79
C ALA A 169 8.71 7.08 7.83
N ILE A 170 9.90 6.62 8.25
CA ILE A 170 10.73 5.70 7.45
C ILE A 170 10.02 4.37 7.20
N THR A 171 9.44 3.76 8.24
CA THR A 171 8.73 2.48 8.12
C THR A 171 7.49 2.62 7.23
N ALA A 172 6.70 3.68 7.40
CA ALA A 172 5.51 3.93 6.57
C ALA A 172 5.89 4.16 5.10
N ALA A 173 6.95 4.94 4.83
CA ALA A 173 7.44 5.17 3.47
C ALA A 173 7.95 3.87 2.82
N ALA A 174 8.65 3.01 3.57
CA ALA A 174 9.10 1.71 3.10
C ALA A 174 7.92 0.79 2.74
N ALA A 175 6.90 0.71 3.61
CA ALA A 175 5.69 -0.06 3.34
C ALA A 175 4.94 0.43 2.09
N ALA A 176 4.81 1.76 1.93
CA ALA A 176 4.21 2.34 0.72
C ALA A 176 5.02 2.04 -0.54
N ALA A 177 6.35 2.03 -0.46
CA ALA A 177 7.21 1.68 -1.59
C ALA A 177 7.12 0.20 -1.98
N GLU A 178 7.11 -0.70 -1.00
CA GLU A 178 6.92 -2.14 -1.23
C GLU A 178 5.55 -2.42 -1.87
N GLN A 179 4.49 -1.80 -1.35
CA GLN A 179 3.16 -1.97 -1.90
C GLN A 179 3.02 -1.42 -3.33
N ARG A 180 3.70 -0.32 -3.68
CA ARG A 180 3.77 0.16 -5.07
C ARG A 180 4.39 -0.86 -6.02
N ALA A 181 5.38 -1.63 -5.57
CA ALA A 181 5.96 -2.70 -6.37
C ALA A 181 4.97 -3.85 -6.58
N ILE A 182 4.20 -4.21 -5.53
CA ILE A 182 3.13 -5.22 -5.61
C ILE A 182 2.02 -4.77 -6.57
N GLU A 183 1.56 -3.52 -6.45
CA GLU A 183 0.58 -2.94 -7.37
C GLU A 183 1.06 -2.96 -8.82
N THR A 184 2.33 -2.61 -9.05
CA THR A 184 2.93 -2.65 -10.40
C THR A 184 2.92 -4.06 -10.97
N GLY A 185 3.33 -5.06 -10.17
CA GLY A 185 3.27 -6.47 -10.58
C GLY A 185 1.83 -6.96 -10.84
N ALA A 186 0.85 -6.48 -10.07
CA ALA A 186 -0.57 -6.79 -10.30
C ALA A 186 -1.08 -6.16 -11.61
N LEU A 187 -0.65 -4.93 -11.92
CA LEU A 187 -0.99 -4.26 -13.18
C LEU A 187 -0.38 -5.01 -14.37
N GLU A 188 0.90 -5.37 -14.30
CA GLU A 188 1.61 -6.19 -15.30
C GLU A 188 0.93 -7.54 -15.52
N ALA A 189 0.49 -8.20 -14.45
CA ALA A 189 -0.22 -9.47 -14.56
C ALA A 189 -1.62 -9.33 -15.20
N ALA A 190 -2.26 -8.16 -15.03
CA ALA A 190 -3.56 -7.84 -15.60
C ALA A 190 -3.49 -7.39 -17.05
N THR A 191 -2.37 -6.84 -17.50
CA THR A 191 -2.15 -6.48 -18.90
C THR A 191 -1.85 -7.72 -19.74
N ASN A 192 -2.30 -7.70 -21.00
CA ASN A 192 -1.95 -8.73 -22.00
C ASN A 192 -0.95 -8.21 -23.05
N LYS A 193 -0.39 -7.03 -22.80
CA LYS A 193 0.50 -6.25 -23.65
C LYS A 193 1.23 -5.22 -22.77
N ASP A 194 1.78 -4.17 -23.39
CA ASP A 194 2.45 -3.07 -22.69
C ASP A 194 1.63 -2.50 -21.52
N VAL A 195 2.34 -2.23 -20.42
CA VAL A 195 1.77 -1.61 -19.22
C VAL A 195 1.33 -0.18 -19.57
N PRO A 196 0.06 0.19 -19.32
CA PRO A 196 -0.39 1.54 -19.59
C PRO A 196 0.35 2.53 -18.69
N THR A 197 0.68 3.69 -19.24
CA THR A 197 1.31 4.79 -18.50
C THR A 197 0.54 6.10 -18.75
N GLY A 198 0.86 7.15 -17.99
CA GLY A 198 0.28 8.48 -18.16
C GLY A 198 -1.25 8.49 -18.17
N GLU A 199 -1.85 9.10 -19.20
CA GLU A 199 -3.30 9.26 -19.32
C GLU A 199 -4.06 7.93 -19.40
N ALA A 200 -3.48 6.89 -20.04
CA ALA A 200 -4.13 5.58 -20.15
C ALA A 200 -4.21 4.87 -18.78
N LEU A 201 -3.16 4.99 -17.96
CA LEU A 201 -3.18 4.49 -16.59
C LEU A 201 -4.19 5.27 -15.74
N ASN A 202 -4.22 6.60 -15.88
CA ASN A 202 -5.18 7.43 -15.16
C ASN A 202 -6.63 7.06 -15.53
N ALA A 203 -6.93 6.87 -16.81
CA ALA A 203 -8.25 6.44 -17.26
C ALA A 203 -8.65 5.07 -16.65
N LEU A 204 -7.72 4.11 -16.59
CA LEU A 204 -7.96 2.84 -15.90
C LEU A 204 -8.29 3.05 -14.42
N ARG A 205 -7.51 3.89 -13.73
CA ARG A 205 -7.73 4.18 -12.30
C ARG A 205 -9.08 4.84 -12.05
N VAL A 206 -9.50 5.78 -12.89
CA VAL A 206 -10.84 6.41 -12.84
C VAL A 206 -11.94 5.36 -13.00
N MET A 207 -11.83 4.45 -13.97
CA MET A 207 -12.81 3.38 -14.17
C MET A 207 -12.98 2.48 -12.95
N LEU A 208 -11.88 2.27 -12.20
CA LEU A 208 -11.85 1.46 -10.99
C LEU A 208 -12.16 2.23 -9.71
N GLY A 209 -12.45 3.54 -9.80
CA GLY A 209 -12.75 4.40 -8.64
C GLY A 209 -11.53 4.65 -7.73
N LEU A 210 -10.32 4.69 -8.29
CA LEU A 210 -9.06 4.81 -7.55
C LEU A 210 -8.51 6.25 -7.45
N THR A 211 -9.18 7.22 -8.08
CA THR A 211 -8.77 8.63 -8.22
C THR A 211 -9.98 9.53 -8.12
#